data_AF-A0A1G8LUL6-F1
#
_entry.id   AF-A0A1G8LUL6-F1
#
_cell.length_a   1.000
_cell.length_b   1.000
_cell.length_c   1.000
_cell.angle_alpha   90.00
_cell.angle_beta   90.00
_cell.angle_gamma   90.00
#
_symmetry.space_group_name_H-M   'P 1'
#
loop_
_entity.id
_entity.type
_entity.pdbx_description
1 polymer ?
#
loop_
_entity_poly.entity_id
_entity_poly.type
_entity_poly.pdbx_seq_one_letter_code
_entity_poly.pdbx_strand_id
1 'polypeptide(L)'
;MPNGGQLAGPVTQCVSRINSVEGYLNAVNEVFQRICPVGRSELWYRGQNQSANPTGFNLTPSIARSGRNPLMEIIYLSKFKSYAIPFVQELPSFPMPNGSDAYWHWLFMMQHYGVPTRLLDWSRDALTALFFALDGRGPNDAGKDAAVWILNPVRLNEAFSFHSFVKPGYIPNVNERIVNLYFGPNAEIPSDKKPAAVIGPLNNTHIIAQRGVFTVFPHDKEIKSLNLFSDASNYLAEICIAAESISLISEQLRRYGVTRFTLYPDITEVSNQITLEAEEEGQLPVTVSDANQEIATQSVKINQGRPLFTGGAFKETGSSFLSLKNNESIN
;
A
#
# COMPACT_ATOMS: atom_id res chain seq x y z
N MET A 1 -32.25 0.17 -24.95
CA MET A 1 -31.74 -0.88 -24.04
C MET A 1 -30.60 -1.60 -24.74
N PRO A 2 -29.32 -1.33 -24.43
CA PRO A 2 -28.26 -2.29 -24.71
C PRO A 2 -28.00 -3.11 -23.45
N ASN A 3 -28.40 -4.39 -23.48
CA ASN A 3 -27.90 -5.42 -22.60
C ASN A 3 -26.42 -5.66 -22.92
N GLY A 4 -25.52 -5.00 -22.19
CA GLY A 4 -24.09 -5.32 -22.16
C GLY A 4 -23.81 -6.21 -20.96
N GLY A 5 -24.17 -7.48 -21.05
CA GLY A 5 -23.86 -8.48 -20.01
C GLY A 5 -22.36 -8.68 -19.92
N GLN A 6 -21.70 -7.89 -19.07
CA GLN A 6 -20.34 -8.17 -18.67
C GLN A 6 -20.39 -9.42 -17.78
N LEU A 7 -19.77 -10.50 -18.23
CA LEU A 7 -19.66 -11.73 -17.46
C LEU A 7 -19.04 -11.40 -16.10
N ALA A 8 -19.80 -11.64 -15.02
CA ALA A 8 -19.29 -11.51 -13.67
C ALA A 8 -18.07 -12.43 -13.52
N GLY A 9 -16.95 -11.87 -13.08
CA GLY A 9 -15.69 -12.60 -12.99
C GLY A 9 -14.66 -11.95 -12.07
N PRO A 10 -13.54 -12.65 -11.82
CA PRO A 10 -12.33 -12.06 -11.25
C PRO A 10 -11.86 -10.84 -12.04
N VAL A 11 -11.27 -9.86 -11.35
CA VAL A 11 -10.59 -8.71 -11.97
C VAL A 11 -9.10 -9.01 -12.00
N THR A 12 -8.60 -9.32 -13.20
CA THR A 12 -7.19 -9.67 -13.45
C THR A 12 -6.57 -8.80 -14.53
N GLN A 13 -7.31 -7.82 -15.05
CA GLN A 13 -6.86 -6.88 -16.07
C GLN A 13 -7.44 -5.51 -15.77
N CYS A 14 -6.66 -4.47 -16.03
CA CYS A 14 -7.13 -3.10 -15.91
C CYS A 14 -8.11 -2.73 -17.02
N VAL A 15 -9.04 -1.85 -16.67
CA VAL A 15 -10.05 -1.32 -17.58
C VAL A 15 -9.47 -0.32 -18.57
N SER A 16 -8.39 0.35 -18.17
CA SER A 16 -7.66 1.31 -18.98
C SER A 16 -6.22 1.41 -18.49
N ARG A 17 -5.31 1.75 -19.42
CA ARG A 17 -3.92 2.08 -19.14
C ARG A 17 -3.72 3.56 -19.45
N ILE A 18 -3.55 4.38 -18.41
CA ILE A 18 -3.53 5.84 -18.49
C ILE A 18 -2.11 6.40 -18.49
N ASN A 19 -1.95 7.62 -19.00
CA ASN A 19 -0.68 8.33 -19.13
C ASN A 19 -0.71 9.77 -18.60
N SER A 20 -1.81 10.20 -17.99
CA SER A 20 -1.98 11.53 -17.41
C SER A 20 -3.01 11.52 -16.27
N VAL A 21 -2.96 12.52 -15.39
CA VAL A 21 -3.98 12.71 -14.34
C VAL A 21 -5.39 12.89 -14.94
N GLU A 22 -5.52 13.61 -16.06
CA GLU A 22 -6.80 13.77 -16.75
C GLU A 22 -7.33 12.43 -17.27
N GLY A 23 -6.48 11.62 -17.91
CA GLY A 23 -6.85 10.28 -18.36
C GLY A 23 -7.29 9.37 -17.20
N TYR A 24 -6.62 9.50 -16.05
CA TYR A 24 -7.03 8.82 -14.82
C TYR A 24 -8.44 9.24 -14.36
N LEU A 25 -8.73 10.54 -14.28
CA LEU A 25 -10.05 11.03 -13.86
C LEU A 25 -11.17 10.61 -14.84
N ASN A 26 -10.89 10.60 -16.13
CA ASN A 26 -11.83 10.08 -17.13
C ASN A 26 -12.10 8.58 -16.92
N ALA A 27 -11.06 7.77 -16.68
CA ALA A 27 -11.23 6.36 -16.38
C ALA A 27 -11.98 6.12 -15.06
N VAL A 28 -11.80 6.96 -14.03
CA VAL A 28 -12.61 6.91 -12.79
C VAL A 28 -14.08 7.14 -13.09
N ASN A 29 -14.42 8.11 -13.95
CA ASN A 29 -15.80 8.37 -14.36
C ASN A 29 -16.42 7.18 -15.11
N GLU A 30 -15.66 6.55 -16.02
CA GLU A 30 -16.10 5.34 -16.72
C GLU A 30 -16.37 4.18 -15.75
N VAL A 31 -15.47 3.96 -14.79
CA VAL A 31 -15.65 2.94 -13.74
C VAL A 31 -16.88 3.26 -12.90
N PHE A 32 -17.09 4.51 -12.50
CA PHE A 32 -18.29 4.93 -11.75
C PHE A 32 -19.56 4.53 -12.50
N GLN A 33 -19.67 4.84 -13.80
CA GLN A 33 -20.86 4.46 -14.58
C GLN A 33 -21.07 2.93 -14.64
N ARG A 34 -19.96 2.17 -14.66
CA ARG A 34 -19.99 0.71 -14.73
C ARG A 34 -20.41 0.05 -13.40
N ILE A 35 -19.80 0.41 -12.28
CA ILE A 35 -19.99 -0.27 -11.00
C ILE A 35 -20.94 0.46 -10.04
N CYS A 36 -21.41 1.66 -10.40
CA CYS A 36 -22.35 2.48 -9.63
C CYS A 36 -23.58 2.96 -10.43
N PRO A 37 -24.28 2.12 -11.22
CA PRO A 37 -25.32 2.58 -12.15
C PRO A 37 -26.61 3.10 -11.48
N VAL A 38 -26.95 2.67 -10.25
CA VAL A 38 -28.20 3.06 -9.57
C VAL A 38 -28.03 3.10 -8.04
N GLY A 39 -28.58 4.12 -7.38
CA GLY A 39 -28.68 4.19 -5.91
C GLY A 39 -27.51 4.91 -5.23
N ARG A 40 -27.37 4.72 -3.91
CA ARG A 40 -26.25 5.28 -3.12
C ARG A 40 -24.95 4.68 -3.64
N SER A 41 -24.11 5.54 -4.18
CA SER A 41 -22.87 5.16 -4.83
C SER A 41 -21.71 5.91 -4.20
N GLU A 42 -20.77 5.16 -3.65
CA GLU A 42 -19.51 5.65 -3.10
C GLU A 42 -18.40 4.84 -3.76
N LEU A 43 -17.24 5.47 -4.00
CA LEU A 43 -16.06 4.78 -4.52
C LEU A 43 -14.91 4.91 -3.53
N TRP A 44 -14.21 3.82 -3.33
CA TRP A 44 -12.98 3.73 -2.56
C TRP A 44 -11.83 3.36 -3.49
N TYR A 45 -10.66 3.92 -3.23
CA TYR A 45 -9.51 3.87 -4.12
C TYR A 45 -8.29 3.33 -3.38
N ARG A 46 -7.48 2.51 -4.03
CA ARG A 46 -6.21 2.01 -3.47
C ARG A 46 -5.11 2.03 -4.51
N GLY A 47 -4.06 2.79 -4.24
CA GLY A 47 -2.82 2.78 -5.02
C GLY A 47 -1.97 1.54 -4.75
N GLN A 48 -1.35 1.01 -5.80
CA GLN A 48 -0.31 -0.01 -5.75
C GLN A 48 0.80 0.32 -6.74
N ASN A 49 2.04 0.14 -6.32
CA ASN A 49 3.22 0.37 -7.15
C ASN A 49 3.38 -0.63 -8.31
N GLN A 50 2.62 -1.73 -8.34
CA GLN A 50 2.64 -2.70 -9.43
C GLN A 50 1.21 -3.16 -9.76
N SER A 51 0.84 -3.09 -11.04
CA SER A 51 -0.41 -3.66 -11.59
C SER A 51 -0.48 -5.17 -11.41
N ALA A 52 -1.66 -5.73 -11.15
CA ALA A 52 -1.84 -7.16 -10.94
C ALA A 52 -1.46 -8.03 -12.16
N ASN A 53 -1.42 -7.48 -13.37
CA ASN A 53 -1.11 -8.21 -14.60
C ASN A 53 0.20 -7.69 -15.24
N PRO A 54 1.10 -8.57 -15.75
CA PRO A 54 1.07 -10.04 -15.73
C PRO A 54 1.66 -10.68 -14.48
N THR A 55 2.30 -9.91 -13.60
CA THR A 55 3.08 -10.46 -12.46
C THR A 55 2.96 -9.66 -11.16
N GLY A 56 2.10 -8.65 -11.06
CA GLY A 56 2.07 -7.81 -9.85
C GLY A 56 1.11 -8.29 -8.78
N PHE A 57 0.68 -7.37 -7.91
CA PHE A 57 0.10 -7.73 -6.63
C PHE A 57 -1.42 -7.84 -6.67
N ASN A 58 -1.93 -9.00 -6.29
CA ASN A 58 -3.35 -9.15 -5.97
C ASN A 58 -3.73 -8.33 -4.72
N LEU A 59 -5.03 -8.06 -4.55
CA LEU A 59 -5.59 -7.44 -3.36
C LEU A 59 -5.66 -8.45 -2.20
N THR A 60 -4.49 -8.85 -1.73
CA THR A 60 -4.27 -9.78 -0.61
C THR A 60 -3.78 -8.98 0.61
N PRO A 61 -4.36 -9.13 1.81
CA PRO A 61 -3.86 -8.46 3.00
C PRO A 61 -2.47 -8.99 3.41
N SER A 62 -1.69 -8.16 4.11
CA SER A 62 -0.27 -8.44 4.39
C SER A 62 -0.04 -9.75 5.16
N ILE A 63 -0.97 -10.15 6.02
CA ILE A 63 -0.89 -11.40 6.78
C ILE A 63 -1.10 -12.66 5.94
N ALA A 64 -1.68 -12.54 4.75
CA ALA A 64 -1.89 -13.66 3.81
C ALA A 64 -0.84 -13.70 2.69
N ARG A 65 0.15 -12.80 2.71
CA ARG A 65 1.25 -12.78 1.74
C ARG A 65 2.42 -13.65 2.21
N SER A 66 3.26 -14.08 1.27
CA SER A 66 4.58 -14.67 1.54
C SER A 66 4.55 -15.92 2.44
N GLY A 67 3.53 -16.77 2.31
CA GLY A 67 3.41 -18.02 3.06
C GLY A 67 3.13 -17.85 4.56
N ARG A 68 2.75 -16.65 5.00
CA ARG A 68 2.29 -16.42 6.38
C ARG A 68 0.98 -17.16 6.64
N ASN A 69 0.75 -17.48 7.91
CA ASN A 69 -0.50 -18.07 8.37
C ASN A 69 -1.38 -16.96 8.98
N PRO A 70 -2.53 -16.60 8.36
CA PRO A 70 -3.41 -15.55 8.88
C PRO A 70 -3.90 -15.77 10.31
N LEU A 71 -3.99 -17.03 10.78
CA LEU A 71 -4.37 -17.35 12.16
C LEU A 71 -3.33 -16.85 13.18
N MET A 72 -2.10 -16.56 12.75
CA MET A 72 -1.04 -16.03 13.61
C MET A 72 -1.22 -14.55 13.95
N GLU A 73 -2.29 -13.90 13.48
CA GLU A 73 -2.59 -12.49 13.82
C GLU A 73 -2.62 -12.27 15.33
N ILE A 74 -3.16 -13.23 16.09
CA ILE A 74 -3.22 -13.16 17.55
C ILE A 74 -1.83 -13.04 18.19
N ILE A 75 -0.80 -13.65 17.59
CA ILE A 75 0.59 -13.58 18.06
C ILE A 75 1.20 -12.23 17.69
N TYR A 76 0.97 -11.73 16.48
CA TYR A 76 1.41 -10.39 16.09
C TYR A 76 0.78 -9.33 17.00
N LEU A 77 -0.52 -9.44 17.26
CA LEU A 77 -1.27 -8.57 18.17
C LEU A 77 -0.70 -8.63 19.59
N SER A 78 -0.47 -9.82 20.13
CA SER A 78 0.08 -9.98 21.48
C SER A 78 1.45 -9.33 21.61
N LYS A 79 2.36 -9.56 20.65
CA LYS A 79 3.71 -8.98 20.68
C LYS A 79 3.68 -7.46 20.50
N PHE A 80 2.86 -6.98 19.57
CA PHE A 80 2.72 -5.55 19.31
C PHE A 80 2.20 -4.82 20.55
N LYS A 81 1.19 -5.37 21.24
CA LYS A 81 0.71 -4.84 22.52
C LYS A 81 1.82 -4.72 23.56
N SER A 82 2.66 -5.74 23.70
CA SER A 82 3.77 -5.72 24.67
C SER A 82 4.85 -4.69 24.32
N TYR A 83 5.20 -4.56 23.04
CA TYR A 83 6.25 -3.64 22.59
C TYR A 83 5.79 -2.20 22.40
N ALA A 84 4.50 -1.96 22.23
CA ALA A 84 3.95 -0.61 22.10
C ALA A 84 3.87 0.15 23.43
N ILE A 85 3.91 -0.54 24.59
CA ILE A 85 3.74 0.07 25.93
C ILE A 85 4.63 1.30 26.17
N PRO A 86 5.95 1.28 25.85
CA PRO A 86 6.81 2.45 26.06
C PRO A 86 6.43 3.66 25.20
N PHE A 87 5.70 3.44 24.11
CA PHE A 87 5.33 4.46 23.12
C PHE A 87 3.87 4.90 23.24
N VAL A 88 3.14 4.48 24.29
CA VAL A 88 1.69 4.72 24.41
C VAL A 88 1.30 6.19 24.40
N GLN A 89 2.17 7.09 24.87
CA GLN A 89 1.92 8.54 24.85
C GLN A 89 1.96 9.13 23.43
N GLU A 90 2.67 8.48 22.52
CA GLU A 90 2.77 8.87 21.10
C GLU A 90 1.66 8.21 20.27
N LEU A 91 0.88 7.32 20.88
CA LEU A 91 -0.20 6.65 20.16
C LEU A 91 -1.39 7.59 19.95
N PRO A 92 -2.01 7.55 18.76
CA PRO A 92 -3.04 8.52 18.38
C PRO A 92 -4.33 8.47 19.21
N SER A 93 -4.56 7.43 20.02
CA SER A 93 -5.75 7.34 20.88
C SER A 93 -5.50 6.59 22.18
N PHE A 94 -5.65 7.30 23.30
CA PHE A 94 -5.68 6.75 24.65
C PHE A 94 -6.72 7.53 25.48
N PRO A 95 -7.53 6.88 26.36
CA PRO A 95 -7.46 5.49 26.79
C PRO A 95 -8.09 4.49 25.81
N MET A 96 -7.47 3.32 25.71
CA MET A 96 -7.96 2.22 24.88
C MET A 96 -9.21 1.59 25.52
N PRO A 97 -10.31 1.39 24.77
CA PRO A 97 -11.49 0.68 25.27
C PRO A 97 -11.14 -0.74 25.76
N ASN A 98 -11.97 -1.32 26.63
CA ASN A 98 -11.88 -2.74 27.00
C ASN A 98 -12.69 -3.60 26.00
N GLY A 99 -12.48 -4.92 26.00
CA GLY A 99 -13.30 -5.86 25.23
C GLY A 99 -13.00 -5.88 23.72
N SER A 100 -14.04 -6.07 22.89
CA SER A 100 -13.92 -6.16 21.41
C SER A 100 -13.42 -4.88 20.77
N ASP A 101 -13.74 -3.73 21.34
CA ASP A 101 -13.33 -2.43 20.83
C ASP A 101 -11.81 -2.28 20.96
N ALA A 102 -11.25 -2.76 22.08
CA ALA A 102 -9.80 -2.85 22.27
C ALA A 102 -9.14 -3.61 21.11
N TYR A 103 -9.71 -4.77 20.75
CA TYR A 103 -9.16 -5.64 19.73
C TYR A 103 -9.04 -4.90 18.38
N TRP A 104 -10.10 -4.24 17.94
CA TRP A 104 -10.09 -3.49 16.68
C TRP A 104 -9.08 -2.35 16.72
N HIS A 105 -9.10 -1.52 17.76
CA HIS A 105 -8.15 -0.39 17.86
C HIS A 105 -6.68 -0.87 17.72
N TRP A 106 -6.32 -1.96 18.39
CA TRP A 106 -4.99 -2.54 18.27
C TRP A 106 -4.69 -3.09 16.87
N LEU A 107 -5.67 -3.70 16.20
CA LEU A 107 -5.50 -4.19 14.83
C LEU A 107 -5.29 -3.05 13.82
N PHE A 108 -6.00 -1.93 13.97
CA PHE A 108 -5.81 -0.74 13.13
C PHE A 108 -4.44 -0.08 13.38
N MET A 109 -3.99 -0.05 14.63
CA MET A 109 -2.64 0.41 14.95
C MET A 109 -1.56 -0.49 14.35
N MET A 110 -1.72 -1.82 14.44
CA MET A 110 -0.81 -2.77 13.78
C MET A 110 -0.70 -2.46 12.30
N GLN A 111 -1.83 -2.27 11.61
CA GLN A 111 -1.85 -1.92 10.19
C GLN A 111 -1.11 -0.59 9.92
N HIS A 112 -1.35 0.42 10.75
CA HIS A 112 -0.71 1.73 10.63
C HIS A 112 0.82 1.65 10.74
N TYR A 113 1.35 0.86 11.68
CA TYR A 113 2.78 0.67 11.88
C TYR A 113 3.37 -0.50 11.07
N GLY A 114 2.66 -1.02 10.06
CA GLY A 114 3.17 -2.02 9.12
C GLY A 114 3.29 -3.44 9.68
N VAL A 115 2.72 -3.73 10.85
CA VAL A 115 2.61 -5.09 11.36
C VAL A 115 1.58 -5.85 10.51
N PRO A 116 1.85 -7.11 10.11
CA PRO A 116 0.93 -7.87 9.26
C PRO A 116 -0.48 -8.00 9.87
N THR A 117 -1.51 -7.64 9.09
CA THR A 117 -2.92 -7.77 9.46
C THR A 117 -3.75 -8.34 8.31
N ARG A 118 -5.00 -8.69 8.60
CA ARG A 118 -6.01 -9.05 7.58
C ARG A 118 -6.80 -7.85 7.03
N LEU A 119 -6.35 -6.62 7.29
CA LEU A 119 -6.96 -5.40 6.75
C LEU A 119 -6.33 -5.03 5.40
N LEU A 120 -7.12 -4.36 4.55
CA LEU A 120 -6.59 -3.52 3.48
C LEU A 120 -7.08 -2.09 3.69
N ASP A 121 -6.15 -1.16 3.58
CA ASP A 121 -6.36 0.28 3.50
C ASP A 121 -6.89 0.71 2.12
N TRP A 122 -7.80 1.68 2.15
CA TRP A 122 -8.39 2.34 1.00
C TRP A 122 -8.54 3.82 1.33
N SER A 123 -8.65 4.65 0.31
CA SER A 123 -8.92 6.09 0.42
C SER A 123 -10.26 6.40 -0.21
N ARG A 124 -10.99 7.39 0.32
CA ARG A 124 -12.13 8.01 -0.37
C ARG A 124 -11.71 9.07 -1.38
N ASP A 125 -10.42 9.30 -1.55
CA ASP A 125 -9.84 10.30 -2.45
C ASP A 125 -9.10 9.61 -3.60
N ALA A 126 -9.55 9.91 -4.82
CA ALA A 126 -8.99 9.33 -6.02
C ALA A 126 -7.54 9.78 -6.27
N LEU A 127 -7.19 11.02 -5.97
CA LEU A 127 -5.85 11.55 -6.21
C LEU A 127 -4.87 11.10 -5.12
N THR A 128 -5.33 10.93 -3.87
CA THR A 128 -4.53 10.29 -2.82
C THR A 128 -4.14 8.86 -3.21
N ALA A 129 -5.08 8.08 -3.74
CA ALA A 129 -4.75 6.72 -4.20
C ALA A 129 -3.82 6.73 -5.42
N LEU A 130 -3.98 7.67 -6.34
CA LEU A 130 -3.04 7.83 -7.45
C LEU A 130 -1.64 8.17 -6.93
N PHE A 131 -1.51 9.08 -5.97
CA PHE A 131 -0.24 9.37 -5.30
C PHE A 131 0.39 8.11 -4.71
N PHE A 132 -0.36 7.29 -3.95
CA PHE A 132 0.15 6.04 -3.38
C PHE A 132 0.53 4.96 -4.40
N ALA A 133 0.00 5.02 -5.63
CA ALA A 133 0.47 4.14 -6.70
C ALA A 133 1.89 4.52 -7.18
N LEU A 134 2.28 5.78 -7.01
CA LEU A 134 3.53 6.35 -7.55
C LEU A 134 4.60 6.56 -6.47
N ASP A 135 4.20 6.79 -5.22
CA ASP A 135 5.10 7.03 -4.10
C ASP A 135 5.87 5.75 -3.69
N GLY A 136 7.07 5.93 -3.15
CA GLY A 136 7.91 4.85 -2.62
C GLY A 136 8.42 3.83 -3.65
N ARG A 137 8.34 4.14 -4.95
CA ARG A 137 8.85 3.29 -6.03
C ARG A 137 10.37 3.27 -6.06
N GLY A 138 10.95 2.08 -6.18
CA GLY A 138 12.40 1.88 -6.22
C GLY A 138 12.91 1.30 -7.54
N PRO A 139 14.22 0.97 -7.63
CA PRO A 139 14.83 0.37 -8.82
C PRO A 139 14.15 -0.92 -9.28
N ASN A 140 13.60 -1.70 -8.35
CA ASN A 140 12.88 -2.94 -8.63
C ASN A 140 11.52 -2.72 -9.31
N ASP A 141 11.03 -1.48 -9.35
CA ASP A 141 9.77 -1.07 -9.98
C ASP A 141 9.98 -0.40 -11.35
N ALA A 142 11.23 -0.31 -11.82
CA ALA A 142 11.56 0.29 -13.11
C ALA A 142 10.88 -0.48 -14.26
N GLY A 143 10.24 0.26 -15.16
CA GLY A 143 9.53 -0.31 -16.32
C GLY A 143 8.24 -1.07 -15.99
N LYS A 144 7.78 -1.06 -14.73
CA LYS A 144 6.52 -1.70 -14.33
C LYS A 144 5.39 -0.69 -14.22
N ASP A 145 4.23 -1.02 -14.74
CA ASP A 145 3.04 -0.19 -14.56
C ASP A 145 2.60 -0.16 -13.10
N ALA A 146 2.13 0.99 -12.63
CA ALA A 146 1.44 1.10 -11.35
C ALA A 146 -0.06 0.76 -11.53
N ALA A 147 -0.81 0.69 -10.43
CA ALA A 147 -2.25 0.53 -10.48
C ALA A 147 -2.98 1.34 -9.42
N VAL A 148 -4.19 1.77 -9.76
CA VAL A 148 -5.19 2.18 -8.79
C VAL A 148 -6.40 1.24 -8.90
N TRP A 149 -6.71 0.61 -7.77
CA TRP A 149 -7.94 -0.17 -7.61
C TRP A 149 -9.09 0.73 -7.21
N ILE A 150 -10.27 0.46 -7.76
CA ILE A 150 -11.50 1.15 -7.45
C ILE A 150 -12.52 0.13 -6.96
N LEU A 151 -13.09 0.39 -5.78
CA LEU A 151 -14.06 -0.44 -5.10
C LEU A 151 -15.36 0.32 -4.92
N ASN A 152 -16.49 -0.31 -5.24
CA ASN A 152 -17.81 0.05 -4.73
C ASN A 152 -18.06 -0.73 -3.42
N PRO A 153 -17.83 -0.11 -2.24
CA PRO A 153 -17.98 -0.78 -0.94
C PRO A 153 -19.42 -1.14 -0.62
N VAL A 154 -20.40 -0.40 -1.17
CA VAL A 154 -21.82 -0.67 -0.96
C VAL A 154 -22.17 -2.00 -1.63
N ARG A 155 -21.79 -2.19 -2.90
CA ARG A 155 -22.00 -3.46 -3.60
C ARG A 155 -21.23 -4.63 -3.00
N LEU A 156 -19.99 -4.42 -2.54
CA LEU A 156 -19.26 -5.46 -1.81
C LEU A 156 -20.06 -5.92 -0.58
N ASN A 157 -20.63 -4.97 0.17
CA ASN A 157 -21.35 -5.26 1.41
C ASN A 157 -22.78 -5.77 1.21
N GLU A 158 -23.31 -5.84 -0.03
CA GLU A 158 -24.59 -6.52 -0.31
C GLU A 158 -24.51 -8.02 -0.01
N ALA A 159 -23.31 -8.59 0.11
CA ALA A 159 -23.09 -9.97 0.56
C ALA A 159 -23.44 -10.21 2.04
N PHE A 160 -23.59 -9.15 2.84
CA PHE A 160 -23.82 -9.26 4.29
C PHE A 160 -25.15 -8.62 4.71
N SER A 161 -25.73 -9.18 5.77
CA SER A 161 -26.86 -8.59 6.49
C SER A 161 -26.43 -8.21 7.89
N PHE A 162 -25.83 -7.03 8.05
CA PHE A 162 -25.31 -6.56 9.34
C PHE A 162 -26.42 -6.30 10.38
N HIS A 163 -27.56 -5.76 9.94
CA HIS A 163 -28.74 -5.60 10.79
C HIS A 163 -29.99 -5.93 9.98
N SER A 164 -31.00 -6.52 10.61
CA SER A 164 -32.27 -6.86 9.94
C SER A 164 -33.06 -5.64 9.47
N PHE A 165 -32.80 -4.46 10.04
CA PHE A 165 -33.50 -3.21 9.75
C PHE A 165 -32.73 -2.28 8.79
N VAL A 166 -31.49 -2.61 8.40
CA VAL A 166 -30.73 -1.80 7.43
C VAL A 166 -30.81 -2.43 6.04
N LYS A 167 -30.73 -1.58 5.01
CA LYS A 167 -30.67 -2.06 3.63
C LYS A 167 -29.33 -2.77 3.35
N PRO A 168 -29.30 -3.75 2.42
CA PRO A 168 -28.05 -4.33 1.93
C PRO A 168 -27.05 -3.26 1.47
N GLY A 169 -25.76 -3.54 1.66
CA GLY A 169 -24.69 -2.59 1.33
C GLY A 169 -24.41 -1.53 2.41
N TYR A 170 -24.94 -1.72 3.62
CA TYR A 170 -24.55 -0.93 4.79
C TYR A 170 -23.05 -1.09 5.07
N ILE A 171 -22.36 0.02 5.35
CA ILE A 171 -20.93 0.04 5.71
C ILE A 171 -20.85 0.33 7.22
N PRO A 172 -20.66 -0.70 8.06
CA PRO A 172 -20.68 -0.55 9.50
C PRO A 172 -19.38 0.06 10.03
N ASN A 173 -19.46 0.65 11.22
CA ASN A 173 -18.28 0.91 12.04
C ASN A 173 -17.75 -0.42 12.62
N VAL A 174 -16.43 -0.57 12.72
CA VAL A 174 -15.81 -1.80 13.24
C VAL A 174 -16.19 -2.14 14.69
N ASN A 175 -16.59 -1.16 15.49
CA ASN A 175 -17.03 -1.36 16.87
C ASN A 175 -18.47 -1.89 16.97
N GLU A 176 -19.18 -2.01 15.85
CA GLU A 176 -20.50 -2.64 15.87
C GLU A 176 -20.38 -4.14 16.18
N ARG A 177 -21.21 -4.61 17.11
CA ARG A 177 -21.21 -6.01 17.59
C ARG A 177 -21.24 -7.04 16.46
N ILE A 178 -22.02 -6.77 15.41
CA ILE A 178 -22.15 -7.71 14.29
C ILE A 178 -20.86 -7.84 13.48
N VAL A 179 -20.06 -6.78 13.37
CA VAL A 179 -18.74 -6.86 12.72
C VAL A 179 -17.82 -7.77 13.53
N ASN A 180 -17.86 -7.69 14.86
CA ASN A 180 -17.10 -8.60 15.71
C ASN A 180 -17.61 -10.06 15.61
N LEU A 181 -18.90 -10.28 15.38
CA LEU A 181 -19.45 -11.62 15.17
C LEU A 181 -18.91 -12.28 13.89
N TYR A 182 -18.83 -11.54 12.78
CA TYR A 182 -18.39 -12.09 11.49
C TYR A 182 -16.89 -12.00 11.23
N PHE A 183 -16.20 -11.03 11.84
CA PHE A 183 -14.81 -10.72 11.53
C PHE A 183 -13.91 -10.62 12.75
N GLY A 184 -14.43 -10.75 13.97
CA GLY A 184 -13.61 -10.77 15.19
C GLY A 184 -12.70 -12.00 15.31
N PRO A 185 -11.88 -12.09 16.37
CA PRO A 185 -10.93 -13.19 16.56
C PRO A 185 -11.61 -14.56 16.80
N ASN A 186 -12.85 -14.55 17.31
CA ASN A 186 -13.68 -15.74 17.54
C ASN A 186 -14.90 -15.75 16.61
N ALA A 187 -14.74 -15.24 15.39
CA ALA A 187 -15.85 -15.02 14.48
C ALA A 187 -16.52 -16.30 13.99
N GLU A 188 -17.83 -16.19 13.76
CA GLU A 188 -18.60 -17.10 12.92
C GLU A 188 -18.39 -16.69 11.46
N ILE A 189 -17.37 -17.27 10.83
CA ILE A 189 -16.95 -16.89 9.48
C ILE A 189 -18.07 -17.19 8.47
N PRO A 190 -18.53 -16.19 7.69
CA PRO A 190 -19.50 -16.41 6.63
C PRO A 190 -19.01 -17.43 5.60
N SER A 191 -19.92 -18.24 5.08
CA SER A 191 -19.59 -19.34 4.15
C SER A 191 -18.90 -18.90 2.85
N ASP A 192 -19.19 -17.69 2.37
CA ASP A 192 -18.58 -17.12 1.16
C ASP A 192 -17.17 -16.57 1.40
N LYS A 193 -16.74 -16.46 2.67
CA LYS A 193 -15.46 -15.91 3.12
C LYS A 193 -15.11 -14.57 2.48
N LYS A 194 -16.12 -13.77 2.11
CA LYS A 194 -15.87 -12.45 1.53
C LYS A 194 -15.33 -11.48 2.59
N PRO A 195 -14.46 -10.54 2.20
CA PRO A 195 -14.17 -9.41 3.06
C PRO A 195 -15.36 -8.43 3.08
N ALA A 196 -15.46 -7.64 4.14
CA ALA A 196 -16.43 -6.55 4.25
C ALA A 196 -15.74 -5.18 4.23
N ALA A 197 -16.36 -4.20 3.58
CA ALA A 197 -16.04 -2.79 3.74
C ALA A 197 -16.51 -2.30 5.12
N VAL A 198 -15.63 -1.60 5.85
CA VAL A 198 -15.89 -1.12 7.22
C VAL A 198 -15.26 0.26 7.44
N ILE A 199 -15.82 1.02 8.39
CA ILE A 199 -15.23 2.26 8.88
C ILE A 199 -14.41 1.96 10.14
N GLY A 200 -13.09 2.14 10.04
CA GLY A 200 -12.17 2.04 11.17
C GLY A 200 -12.21 3.27 12.10
N PRO A 201 -11.53 3.22 13.24
CA PRO A 201 -11.37 4.39 14.11
C PRO A 201 -10.58 5.49 13.39
N LEU A 202 -11.14 6.70 13.31
CA LEU A 202 -10.46 7.88 12.77
C LEU A 202 -9.57 8.53 13.85
N ASN A 203 -8.62 7.76 14.36
CA ASN A 203 -7.83 8.16 15.53
C ASN A 203 -6.49 8.80 15.17
N ASN A 204 -6.06 8.78 13.90
CA ASN A 204 -4.77 9.32 13.47
C ASN A 204 -4.94 10.37 12.37
N THR A 205 -4.16 11.46 12.44
CA THR A 205 -4.09 12.53 11.43
C THR A 205 -3.81 12.01 10.02
N HIS A 206 -3.00 10.96 9.87
CA HIS A 206 -2.71 10.31 8.58
C HIS A 206 -3.98 9.69 7.99
N ILE A 207 -4.75 8.95 8.80
CA ILE A 207 -6.01 8.35 8.33
C ILE A 207 -7.00 9.44 7.92
N ILE A 208 -7.04 10.56 8.64
CA ILE A 208 -7.92 11.69 8.32
C ILE A 208 -7.49 12.37 7.01
N ALA A 209 -6.21 12.73 6.88
CA ALA A 209 -5.65 13.39 5.70
C ALA A 209 -5.85 12.53 4.43
N GLN A 210 -5.69 11.22 4.57
CA GLN A 210 -5.82 10.26 3.47
C GLN A 210 -7.28 9.84 3.22
N ARG A 211 -8.23 10.35 4.01
CA ARG A 211 -9.65 9.95 3.98
C ARG A 211 -9.82 8.42 4.04
N GLY A 212 -9.08 7.81 4.96
CA GLY A 212 -8.88 6.37 5.08
C GLY A 212 -10.13 5.59 5.45
N VAL A 213 -10.32 4.46 4.77
CA VAL A 213 -11.39 3.47 4.93
C VAL A 213 -10.82 2.08 4.66
N PHE A 214 -11.54 1.01 5.02
CA PHE A 214 -10.91 -0.31 5.11
C PHE A 214 -11.80 -1.45 4.65
N THR A 215 -11.18 -2.50 4.13
CA THR A 215 -11.82 -3.80 4.03
C THR A 215 -11.19 -4.76 5.03
N VAL A 216 -12.03 -5.51 5.76
CA VAL A 216 -11.60 -6.55 6.70
C VAL A 216 -11.87 -7.91 6.09
N PHE A 217 -10.83 -8.74 6.00
CA PHE A 217 -10.97 -10.13 5.58
C PHE A 217 -11.39 -11.01 6.77
N PRO A 218 -12.03 -12.17 6.53
CA PRO A 218 -12.31 -13.13 7.60
C PRO A 218 -11.04 -13.59 8.31
N HIS A 219 -11.15 -13.92 9.60
CA HIS A 219 -10.08 -14.54 10.38
C HIS A 219 -9.95 -16.04 10.02
N ASP A 220 -9.61 -16.34 8.78
CA ASP A 220 -9.53 -17.69 8.22
C ASP A 220 -8.12 -18.06 7.81
N LYS A 221 -7.78 -19.36 7.84
CA LYS A 221 -6.48 -19.85 7.36
C LYS A 221 -6.27 -19.56 5.87
N GLU A 222 -7.33 -19.63 5.08
CA GLU A 222 -7.31 -19.42 3.64
C GLU A 222 -7.99 -18.10 3.30
N ILE A 223 -7.17 -17.08 3.05
CA ILE A 223 -7.65 -15.78 2.59
C ILE A 223 -7.54 -15.70 1.07
N LYS A 224 -8.68 -15.55 0.41
CA LYS A 224 -8.78 -15.29 -1.03
C LYS A 224 -8.63 -13.79 -1.30
N SER A 225 -7.81 -13.42 -2.28
CA SER A 225 -7.64 -12.03 -2.69
C SER A 225 -8.94 -11.42 -3.19
N LEU A 226 -9.20 -10.14 -2.85
CA LEU A 226 -10.45 -9.46 -3.17
C LEU A 226 -10.75 -9.42 -4.68
N ASN A 227 -9.73 -9.29 -5.51
CA ASN A 227 -9.88 -9.24 -6.96
C ASN A 227 -10.14 -10.61 -7.61
N LEU A 228 -9.98 -11.72 -6.87
CA LEU A 228 -10.12 -13.08 -7.41
C LEU A 228 -11.48 -13.72 -7.16
N PHE A 229 -12.39 -13.03 -6.47
CA PHE A 229 -13.77 -13.49 -6.29
C PHE A 229 -14.50 -13.55 -7.64
N SER A 230 -15.39 -14.54 -7.81
CA SER A 230 -16.07 -14.79 -9.08
C SER A 230 -17.02 -13.67 -9.51
N ASP A 231 -17.38 -12.79 -8.59
CA ASP A 231 -18.23 -11.63 -8.83
C ASP A 231 -17.50 -10.30 -8.62
N ALA A 232 -16.16 -10.32 -8.52
CA ALA A 232 -15.36 -9.13 -8.24
C ALA A 232 -15.63 -7.98 -9.22
N SER A 233 -15.80 -8.27 -10.50
CA SER A 233 -16.09 -7.27 -11.54
C SER A 233 -17.39 -6.47 -11.33
N ASN A 234 -18.27 -6.91 -10.41
CA ASN A 234 -19.52 -6.20 -10.10
C ASN A 234 -19.29 -4.99 -9.18
N TYR A 235 -18.22 -5.02 -8.38
CA TYR A 235 -17.91 -4.02 -7.37
C TYR A 235 -16.46 -3.53 -7.43
N LEU A 236 -15.61 -4.08 -8.30
CA LEU A 236 -14.19 -3.78 -8.35
C LEU A 236 -13.72 -3.52 -9.79
N ALA A 237 -12.79 -2.58 -9.94
CA ALA A 237 -12.06 -2.33 -11.18
C ALA A 237 -10.59 -1.96 -10.88
N GLU A 238 -9.73 -2.08 -11.88
CA GLU A 238 -8.32 -1.68 -11.83
C GLU A 238 -8.04 -0.70 -12.97
N ILE A 239 -7.29 0.37 -12.69
CA ILE A 239 -6.73 1.29 -13.70
C ILE A 239 -5.21 1.15 -13.65
N CYS A 240 -4.59 0.82 -14.78
CA CYS A 240 -3.13 0.77 -14.89
C CYS A 240 -2.57 2.17 -15.16
N ILE A 241 -1.43 2.50 -14.56
CA ILE A 241 -0.68 3.71 -14.85
C ILE A 241 0.58 3.31 -15.61
N ALA A 242 0.72 3.86 -16.81
CA ALA A 242 1.83 3.58 -17.69
C ALA A 242 3.18 3.92 -17.02
N ALA A 243 4.10 2.94 -16.98
CA ALA A 243 5.42 3.10 -16.39
C ALA A 243 6.17 4.33 -16.90
N GLU A 244 6.11 4.58 -18.21
CA GLU A 244 6.73 5.72 -18.89
C GLU A 244 6.12 7.08 -18.52
N SER A 245 4.95 7.10 -17.88
CA SER A 245 4.22 8.32 -17.50
C SER A 245 4.30 8.63 -16.01
N ILE A 246 4.94 7.79 -15.20
CA ILE A 246 4.98 7.96 -13.74
C ILE A 246 5.58 9.32 -13.35
N SER A 247 6.73 9.69 -13.90
CA SER A 247 7.38 10.98 -13.59
C SER A 247 6.49 12.17 -13.97
N LEU A 248 5.80 12.09 -15.12
CA LEU A 248 4.87 13.13 -15.56
C LEU A 248 3.67 13.26 -14.61
N ILE A 249 3.08 12.15 -14.21
CA ILE A 249 1.88 12.14 -13.35
C ILE A 249 2.22 12.57 -11.92
N SER A 250 3.35 12.14 -11.37
CA SER A 250 3.83 12.60 -10.06
C SER A 250 4.00 14.11 -10.03
N GLU A 251 4.54 14.67 -11.12
CA GLU A 251 4.70 16.11 -11.29
C GLU A 251 3.35 16.85 -11.41
N GLN A 252 2.39 16.28 -12.13
CA GLN A 252 1.03 16.84 -12.20
C GLN A 252 0.35 16.85 -10.82
N LEU A 253 0.45 15.75 -10.06
CA LEU A 253 -0.10 15.67 -8.70
C LEU A 253 0.47 16.75 -7.79
N ARG A 254 1.78 16.96 -7.84
CA ARG A 254 2.46 18.03 -7.08
C ARG A 254 1.91 19.40 -7.42
N ARG A 255 1.69 19.71 -8.71
CA ARG A 255 1.08 20.98 -9.16
C ARG A 255 -0.37 21.14 -8.71
N TYR A 256 -1.09 20.03 -8.51
CA TYR A 256 -2.44 20.04 -7.96
C TYR A 256 -2.48 20.04 -6.43
N GLY A 257 -1.34 20.16 -5.76
CA GLY A 257 -1.24 20.21 -4.31
C GLY A 257 -1.37 18.85 -3.62
N VAL A 258 -1.27 17.74 -4.37
CA VAL A 258 -1.22 16.38 -3.82
C VAL A 258 0.24 16.02 -3.60
N THR A 259 0.74 16.32 -2.41
CA THR A 259 2.15 16.14 -2.03
C THR A 259 2.27 15.18 -0.85
N ARG A 260 3.48 14.66 -0.65
CA ARG A 260 3.80 13.83 0.51
C ARG A 260 3.50 14.55 1.82
N PHE A 261 3.85 15.83 1.91
CA PHE A 261 3.53 16.70 3.06
C PHE A 261 2.03 16.79 3.38
N THR A 262 1.18 16.90 2.35
CA THR A 262 -0.28 16.99 2.57
C THR A 262 -0.91 15.67 3.03
N LEU A 263 -0.26 14.52 2.75
CA LEU A 263 -0.77 13.18 3.05
C LEU A 263 -0.12 12.53 4.28
N TYR A 264 1.08 12.99 4.64
CA TYR A 264 1.85 12.58 5.82
C TYR A 264 2.25 13.83 6.62
N PRO A 265 1.32 14.43 7.38
CA PRO A 265 1.60 15.62 8.18
C PRO A 265 2.36 15.25 9.46
N ASP A 266 3.58 14.74 9.29
CA ASP A 266 4.51 14.45 10.37
C ASP A 266 5.71 15.40 10.36
N ILE A 267 6.43 15.46 11.49
CA ILE A 267 7.56 16.39 11.66
C ILE A 267 8.72 16.10 10.70
N THR A 268 8.87 14.84 10.28
CA THR A 268 9.89 14.45 9.30
C THR A 268 9.57 15.08 7.94
N GLU A 269 8.30 15.06 7.56
CA GLU A 269 7.85 15.62 6.29
C GLU A 269 7.85 17.15 6.29
N VAL A 270 7.68 17.81 7.44
CA VAL A 270 7.91 19.27 7.59
C VAL A 270 9.33 19.64 7.18
N SER A 271 10.35 18.89 7.64
CA SER A 271 11.74 19.18 7.30
C SER A 271 11.99 19.05 5.80
N ASN A 272 11.48 17.98 5.18
CA ASN A 272 11.63 17.75 3.74
C ASN A 272 10.95 18.87 2.93
N GLN A 273 9.75 19.29 3.35
CA GLN A 273 9.00 20.35 2.71
C GLN A 273 9.75 21.69 2.75
N ILE A 274 10.34 22.06 3.90
CA ILE A 274 11.14 23.29 4.02
C ILE A 274 12.35 23.27 3.08
N THR A 275 13.06 22.13 3.01
CA THR A 275 14.20 21.99 2.09
C THR A 275 13.76 22.14 0.64
N LEU A 276 12.67 21.49 0.25
CA LEU A 276 12.13 21.57 -1.11
C LEU A 276 11.73 23.02 -1.46
N GLU A 277 11.04 23.72 -0.57
CA GLU A 277 10.66 25.12 -0.77
C GLU A 277 11.89 26.02 -0.92
N ALA A 278 12.91 25.84 -0.08
CA ALA A 278 14.15 26.62 -0.17
C ALA A 278 14.92 26.36 -1.48
N GLU A 279 14.87 25.13 -2.03
CA GLU A 279 15.40 24.81 -3.36
C GLU A 279 14.58 25.48 -4.47
N GLU A 280 13.24 25.40 -4.41
CA GLU A 280 12.33 26.00 -5.41
C GLU A 280 12.41 27.54 -5.42
N GLU A 281 12.62 28.16 -4.25
CA GLU A 281 12.86 29.60 -4.09
C GLU A 281 14.27 30.04 -4.49
N GLY A 282 15.14 29.10 -4.85
CA GLY A 282 16.54 29.36 -5.22
C GLY A 282 17.42 29.84 -4.07
N GLN A 283 17.01 29.58 -2.82
CA GLN A 283 17.77 29.92 -1.61
C GLN A 283 18.86 28.89 -1.30
N LEU A 284 18.76 27.69 -1.88
CA LEU A 284 19.78 26.65 -1.79
C LEU A 284 20.46 26.42 -3.14
N PRO A 285 21.77 26.09 -3.15
CA PRO A 285 22.42 25.60 -4.36
C PRO A 285 21.73 24.31 -4.81
N VAL A 286 21.36 24.23 -6.09
CA VAL A 286 20.70 23.04 -6.66
C VAL A 286 21.54 21.80 -6.35
N THR A 287 21.00 20.91 -5.51
CA THR A 287 21.63 19.63 -5.26
C THR A 287 21.46 18.77 -6.51
N VAL A 288 22.51 18.69 -7.34
CA VAL A 288 22.55 17.69 -8.40
C VAL A 288 22.63 16.35 -7.70
N SER A 289 21.53 15.59 -7.67
CA SER A 289 21.52 14.24 -7.10
C SER A 289 22.67 13.41 -7.70
N ASP A 290 23.43 12.73 -6.86
CA ASP A 290 24.64 11.94 -7.16
C ASP A 290 24.44 10.73 -8.10
N ALA A 291 23.38 10.67 -8.90
CA ALA A 291 23.15 9.61 -9.89
C ALA A 291 23.93 9.83 -11.21
N ASN A 292 24.46 11.03 -11.48
CA ASN A 292 25.12 11.36 -12.75
C ASN A 292 26.67 11.43 -12.69
N GLN A 293 27.30 11.19 -11.52
CA GLN A 293 28.77 11.21 -11.41
C GLN A 293 29.45 9.89 -11.79
N GLU A 294 28.73 8.76 -11.84
CA GLU A 294 29.34 7.47 -12.22
C GLU A 294 29.49 7.26 -13.74
N ILE A 295 28.75 7.98 -14.59
CA ILE A 295 28.81 7.80 -16.05
C ILE A 295 29.91 8.68 -16.70
N ALA A 296 30.30 9.78 -16.07
CA ALA A 296 31.33 10.68 -16.60
C ALA A 296 32.77 10.18 -16.39
N THR A 297 32.99 9.21 -15.49
CA THR A 297 34.35 8.76 -15.12
C THR A 297 34.82 7.52 -15.91
N GLN A 298 33.94 6.85 -16.66
CA GLN A 298 34.31 5.74 -17.55
C GLN A 298 34.61 6.15 -19.01
N SER A 299 34.23 7.36 -19.42
CA SER A 299 34.37 7.83 -20.81
C SER A 299 35.71 8.52 -21.12
N VAL A 300 36.58 8.72 -20.12
CA VAL A 300 37.86 9.46 -20.27
C VAL A 300 39.10 8.54 -20.30
N LYS A 301 38.94 7.22 -20.13
CA LYS A 301 40.09 6.27 -20.16
C LYS A 301 40.27 5.48 -21.47
N ILE A 302 39.55 5.80 -22.54
CA ILE A 302 39.74 5.19 -23.87
C ILE A 302 40.25 6.24 -24.86
N ASN A 303 41.41 6.82 -24.59
CA ASN A 303 42.24 7.48 -25.61
C ASN A 303 43.53 7.97 -24.95
N GLN A 304 44.54 7.09 -24.81
CA GLN A 304 45.96 7.39 -25.07
C GLN A 304 46.71 6.07 -25.30
N GLY A 305 47.41 5.98 -26.43
CA GLY A 305 48.01 4.77 -26.97
C GLY A 305 49.28 4.27 -26.27
N ARG A 306 49.60 3.01 -26.56
CA ARG A 306 50.88 2.32 -26.27
C ARG A 306 52.07 3.00 -26.96
N PRO A 307 53.31 2.85 -26.42
CA PRO A 307 54.25 1.80 -26.90
C PRO A 307 54.95 1.04 -25.74
N LEU A 308 55.05 -0.30 -25.73
CA LEU A 308 56.08 -1.23 -26.26
C LEU A 308 57.24 -1.59 -25.28
N PHE A 309 57.35 -2.91 -24.99
CA PHE A 309 58.53 -3.72 -24.51
C PHE A 309 59.08 -3.46 -23.08
N THR A 310 59.59 -4.39 -22.26
CA THR A 310 59.96 -5.84 -22.25
C THR A 310 60.03 -6.24 -20.75
N GLY A 311 59.54 -7.40 -20.28
CA GLY A 311 60.37 -8.58 -20.00
C GLY A 311 60.68 -8.78 -18.50
N GLY A 312 60.51 -10.01 -17.98
CA GLY A 312 61.10 -10.45 -16.69
C GLY A 312 60.15 -11.09 -15.69
N ALA A 313 60.14 -12.43 -15.66
CA ALA A 313 59.50 -13.26 -14.64
C ALA A 313 60.31 -13.27 -13.34
N PHE A 314 59.67 -13.37 -12.16
CA PHE A 314 60.23 -14.06 -10.99
C PHE A 314 59.12 -14.47 -9.99
N LYS A 315 59.22 -15.72 -9.51
CA LYS A 315 58.51 -16.31 -8.36
C LYS A 315 59.17 -15.86 -7.06
N GLU A 316 58.42 -15.84 -5.95
CA GLU A 316 58.83 -16.19 -4.55
C GLU A 316 57.56 -16.08 -3.67
N THR A 317 56.98 -17.16 -3.13
CA THR A 317 57.21 -17.84 -1.83
C THR A 317 56.93 -17.01 -0.56
N GLY A 318 55.97 -17.48 0.25
CA GLY A 318 56.25 -17.80 1.66
C GLY A 318 55.56 -16.98 2.77
N SER A 319 54.78 -17.71 3.60
CA SER A 319 54.64 -17.58 5.08
C SER A 319 53.79 -16.42 5.63
N SER A 320 53.12 -16.47 6.79
CA SER A 320 52.36 -17.44 7.61
C SER A 320 51.89 -16.67 8.87
N PHE A 321 50.99 -17.26 9.68
CA PHE A 321 50.59 -16.85 11.05
C PHE A 321 49.74 -15.56 11.19
N LEU A 322 48.72 -15.42 12.04
CA LEU A 322 48.35 -16.08 13.31
C LEU A 322 46.82 -16.16 13.49
N SER A 323 46.40 -17.25 14.12
CA SER A 323 45.12 -17.43 14.82
C SER A 323 45.21 -16.83 16.22
N LEU A 324 44.13 -16.26 16.75
CA LEU A 324 43.85 -16.23 18.20
C LEU A 324 42.32 -16.14 18.45
N LYS A 325 41.77 -17.23 18.97
CA LYS A 325 40.59 -17.25 19.84
C LYS A 325 40.98 -16.64 21.19
N ASN A 326 40.03 -16.03 21.90
CA ASN A 326 39.98 -16.09 23.35
C ASN A 326 38.52 -16.03 23.84
N ASN A 327 38.14 -17.07 24.57
CA ASN A 327 37.10 -17.04 25.59
C ASN A 327 37.64 -16.25 26.79
N GLU A 328 36.79 -15.59 27.57
CA GLU A 328 36.48 -16.05 28.94
C GLU A 328 35.39 -15.23 29.63
N SER A 329 34.64 -16.00 30.41
CA SER A 329 33.55 -15.80 31.35
C SER A 329 33.88 -14.92 32.56
N ILE A 330 32.94 -14.91 33.52
CA ILE A 330 32.97 -14.53 34.97
C ILE A 330 32.15 -13.25 35.19
N ASN A 331 31.06 -13.20 35.96
CA ASN A 331 30.44 -14.06 36.99
C ASN A 331 28.91 -14.01 36.85
#